data_AF-A0A1B0FME8-F1
#
_entry.id   AF-A0A1B0FME8-F1
#
_cell.length_a   1.000
_cell.length_b   1.000
_cell.length_c   1.000
_cell.angle_alpha   90.00
_cell.angle_beta   90.00
_cell.angle_gamma   90.00
#
_symmetry.space_group_name_H-M   'P 1'
#
loop_
_entity.id
_entity.type
_entity.pdbx_description
1 polymer ?
#
loop_
_entity_poly.entity_id
_entity_poly.type
_entity_poly.pdbx_seq_one_letter_code
_entity_poly.pdbx_strand_id
1 'polypeptide(L)'
;MPKNRNTFKYKVWRIVVSTPFEYFIMMLIVFNTLLLMMKYHNQGDMYEKSLKYINMGFTGMFSVETVLKIIGFGVKNFFKDPWNIFDLITVLGSIVDALWMEFGVII
;
A
#
# COMPACT_ATOMS: atom_id res chain seq x y z
N MET A 1 -15.81 1.30 -17.35
CA MET A 1 -15.73 -0.07 -17.94
C MET A 1 -14.92 0.00 -19.23
N PRO A 2 -13.79 -0.72 -19.36
CA PRO A 2 -12.99 -0.72 -20.58
C PRO A 2 -13.74 -1.42 -21.74
N LYS A 3 -13.72 -0.81 -22.93
CA LYS A 3 -14.45 -1.29 -24.12
C LYS A 3 -13.90 -2.60 -24.73
N ASN A 4 -12.64 -2.98 -24.45
CA ASN A 4 -11.98 -4.17 -25.05
C ASN A 4 -11.67 -5.26 -24.01
N ARG A 5 -12.41 -6.38 -24.08
CA ARG A 5 -12.34 -7.53 -23.16
C ARG A 5 -11.04 -8.35 -23.24
N ASN A 6 -10.26 -8.24 -24.32
CA ASN A 6 -9.01 -9.03 -24.52
C ASN A 6 -7.72 -8.32 -24.07
N THR A 7 -7.81 -7.12 -23.50
CA THR A 7 -6.62 -6.35 -23.12
C THR A 7 -6.12 -6.78 -21.73
N PHE A 8 -4.80 -6.77 -21.50
CA PHE A 8 -4.19 -6.94 -20.16
C PHE A 8 -4.90 -6.10 -19.08
N LYS A 9 -5.33 -4.89 -19.47
CA LYS A 9 -6.16 -3.98 -18.67
C LYS A 9 -7.47 -4.58 -18.14
N TYR A 10 -8.15 -5.45 -18.89
CA TYR A 10 -9.38 -6.12 -18.44
C TYR A 10 -9.10 -7.23 -17.43
N LYS A 11 -7.99 -7.98 -17.60
CA LYS A 11 -7.56 -8.98 -16.61
C LYS A 11 -7.18 -8.31 -15.29
N VAL A 12 -6.39 -7.23 -15.35
CA VAL A 12 -6.03 -6.41 -14.18
C VAL A 12 -7.29 -5.83 -13.54
N TRP A 13 -8.17 -5.20 -14.31
CA TRP A 13 -9.44 -4.68 -13.78
C TRP A 13 -10.27 -5.74 -13.06
N ARG A 14 -10.35 -6.96 -13.59
CA ARG A 14 -11.12 -8.06 -12.97
C ARG A 14 -10.53 -8.54 -11.65
N ILE A 15 -9.19 -8.54 -11.54
CA ILE A 15 -8.49 -8.90 -10.29
C ILE A 15 -8.70 -7.81 -9.25
N VAL A 16 -8.52 -6.55 -9.65
CA VAL A 16 -8.62 -5.39 -8.77
C VAL A 16 -10.04 -5.19 -8.24
N VAL A 17 -11.07 -5.44 -9.06
CA VAL A 17 -12.50 -5.36 -8.67
C VAL A 17 -12.95 -6.54 -7.80
N SER A 18 -12.11 -7.57 -7.65
CA SER A 18 -12.53 -8.74 -6.89
C SER A 18 -12.63 -8.41 -5.39
N THR A 19 -13.77 -8.69 -4.79
CA THR A 19 -14.01 -8.57 -3.34
C THR A 19 -12.93 -9.23 -2.46
N PRO A 20 -12.40 -10.44 -2.78
CA PRO A 20 -11.30 -11.02 -2.00
C PRO A 20 -10.01 -10.19 -2.05
N PHE A 21 -9.74 -9.48 -3.16
CA PHE A 21 -8.59 -8.59 -3.26
C PHE A 21 -8.78 -7.37 -2.34
N GLU A 22 -9.98 -6.79 -2.28
CA GLU A 22 -10.29 -5.69 -1.35
C GLU A 22 -10.10 -6.11 0.12
N TYR A 23 -10.59 -7.30 0.51
CA TYR A 23 -10.38 -7.82 1.86
C TYR A 23 -8.91 -8.13 2.19
N PHE A 24 -8.14 -8.60 1.21
CA PHE A 24 -6.71 -8.82 1.36
C PHE A 24 -5.99 -7.52 1.73
N ILE A 25 -6.30 -6.43 1.04
CA ILE A 25 -5.71 -5.11 1.32
C ILE A 25 -6.14 -4.58 2.68
N MET A 26 -7.42 -4.70 3.05
CA MET A 26 -7.86 -4.35 4.40
C MET A 26 -7.10 -5.11 5.49
N MET A 27 -6.86 -6.42 5.32
CA MET A 27 -6.05 -7.18 6.27
C MET A 27 -4.61 -6.68 6.33
N LEU A 28 -3.98 -6.37 5.19
CA LEU A 28 -2.63 -5.82 5.17
C LEU A 28 -2.54 -4.50 5.95
N ILE A 29 -3.55 -3.62 5.85
CA ILE A 29 -3.60 -2.34 6.59
C ILE A 29 -3.64 -2.60 8.10
N VAL A 30 -4.46 -3.56 8.52
CA VAL A 30 -4.52 -3.97 9.93
C VAL A 30 -3.18 -4.55 10.39
N PHE A 31 -2.53 -5.40 9.59
CA PHE A 31 -1.22 -5.94 9.94
C PHE A 31 -0.14 -4.87 10.02
N ASN A 32 -0.10 -3.91 9.09
CA ASN A 32 0.85 -2.82 9.10
C ASN A 32 0.69 -1.92 10.35
N THR A 33 -0.56 -1.61 10.73
CA THR A 33 -0.84 -0.85 11.95
C THR A 33 -0.47 -1.62 13.22
N LEU A 34 -0.72 -2.93 13.27
CA LEU A 34 -0.27 -3.79 14.38
C LEU A 34 1.26 -3.83 14.49
N LEU A 35 1.98 -3.91 13.36
CA LEU A 35 3.45 -3.87 13.35
C LEU A 35 4.01 -2.55 13.88
N LEU A 36 3.35 -1.44 13.55
CA LEU A 36 3.69 -0.14 14.13
C LEU A 36 3.44 -0.11 15.63
N MET A 37 2.35 -0.72 16.11
CA MET A 37 2.03 -0.83 17.54
C MET A 37 2.99 -1.76 18.31
N MET A 38 3.60 -2.73 17.63
CA MET A 38 4.61 -3.61 18.24
C MET A 38 5.96 -2.92 18.47
N LYS A 39 6.18 -1.72 17.91
CA LYS A 39 7.36 -0.92 18.25
C LYS A 39 7.28 -0.49 19.71
N TYR A 40 8.32 -0.78 20.49
CA TYR A 40 8.44 -0.36 21.88
C TYR A 40 9.76 0.39 22.12
N HIS A 41 9.76 1.26 23.14
CA HIS A 41 10.94 2.05 23.51
C HIS A 41 12.00 1.12 24.13
N ASN A 42 13.27 1.26 23.71
CA ASN A 42 14.41 0.43 24.11
C ASN A 42 14.46 -0.99 23.50
N GLN A 43 13.87 -1.17 22.32
CA GLN A 43 14.02 -2.39 21.52
C GLN A 43 15.46 -2.56 21.01
N GLY A 44 15.94 -3.81 20.92
CA GLY A 44 17.28 -4.09 20.39
C GLY A 44 17.40 -3.76 18.90
N ASP A 45 18.58 -3.30 18.47
CA ASP A 45 18.87 -2.85 17.09
C ASP A 45 18.44 -3.83 15.99
N MET A 46 18.57 -5.14 16.25
CA MET A 46 18.13 -6.22 15.35
C MET A 46 16.61 -6.25 15.16
N TYR A 47 15.86 -6.04 16.23
CA TYR A 47 14.39 -6.06 16.22
C TYR A 47 13.84 -4.84 15.49
N GLU A 48 14.42 -3.67 15.76
CA GLU A 48 14.07 -2.43 15.06
C GLU A 48 14.30 -2.53 13.55
N LYS A 49 15.48 -3.01 13.13
CA LYS A 49 15.80 -3.23 11.72
C LYS A 49 14.82 -4.21 11.06
N SER A 50 14.49 -5.30 11.75
CA SER A 50 13.53 -6.29 11.24
C SER A 50 12.15 -5.70 11.04
N LEU A 51 11.63 -4.96 12.03
CA LEU A 51 10.36 -4.24 11.91
C LEU A 51 10.38 -3.21 10.77
N LYS A 52 11.50 -2.49 10.59
CA LYS A 52 11.69 -1.54 9.48
C LYS A 52 11.62 -2.24 8.12
N TYR A 53 12.32 -3.36 7.93
CA TYR A 53 12.27 -4.14 6.69
C TYR A 53 10.87 -4.69 6.40
N ILE A 54 10.19 -5.20 7.42
CA ILE A 54 8.82 -5.70 7.30
C ILE A 54 7.89 -4.56 6.88
N ASN A 55 7.94 -3.40 7.55
CA ASN A 55 7.13 -2.23 7.16
C ASN A 55 7.41 -1.79 5.73
N MET A 56 8.68 -1.74 5.33
CA MET A 56 9.06 -1.40 3.96
C MET A 56 8.50 -2.39 2.93
N GLY A 57 8.44 -3.68 3.27
CA GLY A 57 7.77 -4.71 2.48
C GLY A 57 6.27 -4.47 2.32
N PHE A 58 5.56 -4.13 3.41
CA PHE A 58 4.15 -3.77 3.36
C PHE A 58 3.90 -2.52 2.50
N THR A 59 4.70 -1.47 2.67
CA THR A 59 4.62 -0.25 1.85
C THR A 59 4.81 -0.54 0.37
N GLY A 60 5.77 -1.39 0.01
CA GLY A 60 5.95 -1.83 -1.39
C GLY A 60 4.73 -2.57 -1.93
N MET A 61 4.12 -3.44 -1.12
CA MET A 61 2.93 -4.19 -1.50
C MET A 61 1.71 -3.28 -1.76
N PHE A 62 1.48 -2.30 -0.88
CA PHE A 62 0.43 -1.29 -1.08
C PHE A 62 0.70 -0.42 -2.32
N SER A 63 1.95 0.01 -2.53
CA SER A 63 2.31 0.81 -3.70
C SER A 63 1.98 0.09 -5.01
N VAL A 64 2.32 -1.20 -5.12
CA VAL A 64 2.00 -2.02 -6.30
C VAL A 64 0.49 -2.15 -6.47
N GLU A 65 -0.26 -2.36 -5.40
CA GLU A 65 -1.71 -2.45 -5.43
C GLU A 65 -2.36 -1.14 -5.89
N THR A 66 -1.99 0.01 -5.33
CA THR A 66 -2.53 1.32 -5.74
C THR A 66 -2.27 1.57 -7.23
N VAL A 67 -1.10 1.18 -7.74
CA VAL A 67 -0.78 1.27 -9.17
C VAL A 67 -1.66 0.34 -10.01
N LEU A 68 -1.85 -0.92 -9.58
CA LEU A 68 -2.76 -1.86 -10.24
C LEU A 68 -4.21 -1.34 -10.25
N LYS A 69 -4.65 -0.72 -9.15
CA LYS A 69 -5.96 -0.05 -9.04
C LYS A 69 -6.12 1.09 -10.03
N ILE A 70 -5.13 1.98 -10.13
CA ILE A 70 -5.14 3.10 -11.08
C ILE A 70 -5.18 2.59 -12.52
N ILE A 71 -4.43 1.52 -12.85
CA ILE A 71 -4.42 0.92 -14.20
C ILE A 71 -5.75 0.24 -14.52
N GLY A 72 -6.32 -0.49 -13.55
CA GLY A 72 -7.58 -1.22 -13.69
C GLY A 72 -8.79 -0.29 -13.83
N PHE A 73 -9.00 0.57 -12.84
CA PHE A 73 -10.16 1.47 -12.78
C PHE A 73 -10.04 2.71 -13.68
N GLY A 74 -8.80 3.15 -13.93
CA GLY A 74 -8.52 4.45 -14.51
C GLY A 74 -8.62 5.57 -13.47
N VAL A 75 -7.83 6.63 -13.65
CA VAL A 75 -7.68 7.76 -12.71
C VAL A 75 -9.04 8.34 -12.27
N LYS A 76 -9.98 8.55 -13.21
CA LYS A 76 -11.30 9.13 -12.88
C LYS A 76 -12.17 8.29 -11.95
N ASN A 77 -12.10 6.96 -12.04
CA ASN A 77 -12.91 6.09 -11.18
C ASN A 77 -12.19 5.84 -9.85
N PHE A 78 -10.86 5.79 -9.87
CA PHE A 78 -10.03 5.66 -8.67
C PHE A 78 -10.30 6.79 -7.66
N PHE A 79 -10.29 8.06 -8.11
CA PHE A 79 -10.53 9.22 -7.26
C PHE A 79 -12.00 9.43 -6.85
N LYS A 80 -12.94 8.62 -7.35
CA LYS A 80 -14.34 8.71 -6.92
C LYS A 80 -14.63 7.88 -5.66
N ASP A 81 -13.86 6.81 -5.45
CA ASP A 81 -14.06 5.93 -4.32
C ASP A 81 -13.21 6.41 -3.12
N PRO A 82 -13.83 6.79 -1.99
CA PRO A 82 -13.13 7.28 -0.80
C PRO A 82 -12.12 6.26 -0.25
N TRP A 83 -12.43 4.97 -0.40
CA TRP A 83 -11.56 3.86 0.04
C TRP A 83 -10.25 3.80 -0.74
N ASN A 84 -10.29 4.07 -2.05
CA ASN A 84 -9.08 4.12 -2.87
C ASN A 84 -8.24 5.36 -2.56
N ILE A 85 -8.88 6.47 -2.19
CA ILE A 85 -8.18 7.67 -1.71
C ILE A 85 -7.49 7.40 -0.37
N PHE A 86 -8.15 6.71 0.55
CA PHE A 86 -7.58 6.32 1.84
C PHE A 86 -6.32 5.46 1.68
N ASP A 87 -6.38 4.47 0.78
CA ASP A 87 -5.22 3.64 0.42
C ASP A 87 -4.06 4.50 -0.14
N LEU A 88 -4.35 5.40 -1.09
CA LEU A 88 -3.35 6.31 -1.65
C LEU A 88 -2.70 7.21 -0.59
N ILE A 89 -3.47 7.73 0.37
CA ILE A 89 -2.95 8.52 1.48
C ILE A 89 -2.02 7.68 2.36
N THR A 90 -2.38 6.42 2.62
CA THR A 90 -1.58 5.50 3.44
C THR A 90 -0.23 5.20 2.79
N VAL A 91 -0.23 4.95 1.47
CA VAL A 91 1.01 4.78 0.69
C VAL A 91 1.86 6.03 0.71
N LEU A 92 1.27 7.21 0.48
CA LEU A 92 2.00 8.48 0.51
C LEU A 92 2.61 8.76 1.88
N GLY A 93 1.85 8.54 2.97
CA GLY A 93 2.36 8.68 4.33
C GLY A 93 3.55 7.75 4.60
N SER A 94 3.47 6.51 4.13
CA SER A 94 4.56 5.54 4.27
C SER A 94 5.82 5.93 3.48
N ILE A 95 5.66 6.47 2.28
CA ILE A 95 6.79 6.97 1.46
C ILE A 95 7.44 8.19 2.14
N VAL A 96 6.65 9.11 2.65
CA VAL A 96 7.15 10.28 3.39
C VAL A 96 7.93 9.85 4.63
N ASP A 97 7.42 8.87 5.39
CA ASP A 97 8.11 8.34 6.57
C ASP A 97 9.43 7.65 6.19
N ALA A 98 9.44 6.86 5.11
CA ALA A 98 10.65 6.24 4.59
C ALA A 98 11.70 7.27 4.14
N LEU A 99 11.29 8.31 3.40
CA LEU A 99 12.14 9.41 2.98
C LEU A 99 12.66 10.19 4.20
N TRP A 100 11.82 10.46 5.19
CA TRP A 100 12.24 11.13 6.42
C TRP A 100 13.30 10.33 7.18
N MET A 101 13.14 9.00 7.24
CA MET A 101 14.12 8.11 7.86
C MET A 101 15.45 8.02 7.08
N GLU A 102 15.47 8.28 5.77
CA GLU A 102 16.72 8.35 5.00
C GLU A 102 17.36 9.74 5.07
N PHE A 103 16.61 10.81 4.80
CA PHE A 103 17.13 12.17 4.77
C PHE A 103 17.39 12.73 6.18
N GLY A 104 16.59 12.39 7.18
CA GLY A 104 16.80 12.80 8.57
C GLY A 104 17.98 12.08 9.25
N VAL A 105 18.53 11.03 8.64
CA VAL A 105 19.78 10.39 9.08
C VAL A 105 21.01 11.04 8.43
N ILE A 106 20.81 11.81 7.35
CA ILE A 106 21.87 12.46 6.56
C ILE A 106 22.14 13.91 7.03
N ILE A 107 21.22 14.52 7.77
CA ILE A 107 21.33 15.88 8.35
C ILE A 107 21.70 15.75 9.83
#